data_AF-A0A2I0QFF2-F1
#
_entry.id   AF-A0A2I0QFF2-F1
#
_cell.length_a   1.000
_cell.length_b   1.000
_cell.length_c   1.000
_cell.angle_alpha   90.00
_cell.angle_beta   90.00
_cell.angle_gamma   90.00
#
_symmetry.space_group_name_H-M   'P 1'
#
loop_
_entity.id
_entity.type
_entity.pdbx_description
1 polymer ?
#
loop_
_entity_poly.entity_id
_entity_poly.type
_entity_poly.pdbx_seq_one_letter_code
_entity_poly.pdbx_strand_id
1 'polypeptide(L)'
;MRTLSKNSENYRRIYEGNEENRDEAYHNGTVWPFLMGGFIDAYLKIYGEESKQNHHNSFGDSKGKHWNAGKFLNPLLEYAEKFGTIPEIFDGDFPHKPRGCIAQAWSVAEILRVWNLVKD
;
A
#
# COMPACT_ATOMS: atom_id res chain seq x y z
N MET A 1 1.29 2.47 1.87
CA MET A 1 2.57 3.13 1.53
C MET A 1 2.60 4.52 2.14
N ARG A 2 3.73 4.95 2.76
CA ARG A 2 3.87 6.33 3.25
C ARG A 2 3.96 7.31 2.08
N THR A 3 3.33 8.47 2.21
CA THR A 3 3.38 9.51 1.16
C THR A 3 4.70 10.27 1.10
N LEU A 4 5.48 10.26 2.19
CA LEU A 4 6.78 10.90 2.25
C LEU A 4 7.80 10.00 2.96
N SER A 5 9.07 10.11 2.52
CA SER A 5 10.19 9.39 3.13
C SER A 5 10.43 9.85 4.56
N LYS A 6 10.75 8.91 5.46
CA LYS A 6 11.12 9.21 6.85
C LYS A 6 12.37 10.08 6.98
N ASN A 7 13.20 10.10 5.95
CA ASN A 7 14.44 10.89 5.93
C ASN A 7 14.19 12.35 5.48
N SER A 8 12.95 12.69 5.10
CA SER A 8 12.59 14.07 4.77
C SER A 8 12.39 14.88 6.05
N GLU A 9 12.89 16.12 6.07
CA GLU A 9 12.66 17.07 7.16
C GLU A 9 11.16 17.33 7.40
N ASN A 10 10.36 17.28 6.33
CA ASN A 10 8.92 17.51 6.40
C ASN A 10 8.13 16.24 6.76
N TYR A 11 8.79 15.13 7.11
CA TYR A 11 8.08 13.91 7.49
C TYR A 11 7.26 14.11 8.77
N ARG A 12 5.95 13.96 8.64
CA ARG A 12 4.97 13.97 9.72
C ARG A 12 4.47 12.56 9.96
N ARG A 13 4.91 11.98 11.08
CA ARG A 13 4.68 10.58 11.43
C ARG A 13 3.23 10.21 11.78
N ILE A 14 2.47 11.15 12.34
CA ILE A 14 1.16 10.90 12.95
C ILE A 14 0.19 11.99 12.50
N TYR A 15 -1.03 11.60 12.10
CA TYR A 15 -2.11 12.52 11.76
C TYR A 15 -3.01 12.72 12.98
N GLU A 16 -2.70 13.75 13.78
CA GLU A 16 -3.45 14.09 14.98
C GLU A 16 -3.27 15.56 15.39
N GLY A 17 -4.05 16.01 16.38
CA GLY A 17 -4.00 17.38 16.87
C GLY A 17 -5.03 18.28 16.19
N ASN A 18 -4.70 19.57 16.07
CA ASN A 18 -5.54 20.58 15.43
C ASN A 18 -5.56 20.42 13.89
N GLU A 19 -6.29 21.30 13.21
CA GLU A 19 -6.40 21.31 11.74
C GLU A 19 -5.04 21.47 11.06
N GLU A 20 -4.25 22.47 11.49
CA GLU A 20 -2.92 22.75 10.95
C GLU A 20 -1.98 21.52 11.01
N ASN A 21 -1.87 20.85 12.16
CA ASN A 21 -1.05 19.65 12.31
C ASN A 21 -1.50 18.52 11.40
N ARG A 22 -2.82 18.37 11.23
CA ARG A 22 -3.41 17.34 10.37
C ARG A 22 -3.16 17.64 8.90
N ASP A 23 -3.36 18.87 8.47
CA ASP A 23 -3.11 19.32 7.10
C ASP A 23 -1.64 19.15 6.72
N GLU A 24 -0.73 19.52 7.61
CA GLU A 24 0.70 19.25 7.42
C GLU A 24 0.98 17.74 7.25
N ALA A 25 0.31 16.88 8.01
CA ALA A 25 0.56 15.44 7.98
C ALA A 25 -0.11 14.72 6.79
N TYR A 26 -1.22 15.24 6.28
CA TYR A 26 -2.15 14.56 5.37
C TYR A 26 -1.51 13.94 4.12
N HIS A 27 -0.45 14.59 3.61
CA HIS A 27 0.35 14.09 2.50
C HIS A 27 1.86 14.06 2.79
N ASN A 28 2.30 14.36 4.02
CA ASN A 28 3.72 14.38 4.37
C ASN A 28 4.16 13.26 5.32
N GLY A 29 3.54 12.08 5.27
CA GLY A 29 4.06 10.92 5.99
C GLY A 29 3.03 9.87 6.33
N THR A 30 1.75 10.22 6.35
CA THR A 30 0.64 9.27 6.47
C THR A 30 0.69 8.20 5.39
N VAL A 31 0.12 7.05 5.69
CA VAL A 31 -0.03 5.95 4.75
C VAL A 31 -1.38 6.05 4.06
N TRP A 32 -1.38 6.18 2.75
CA TRP A 32 -2.59 6.04 1.93
C TRP A 32 -2.68 4.62 1.37
N PRO A 33 -3.74 3.85 1.65
CA PRO A 33 -3.84 2.47 1.21
C PRO A 33 -4.04 2.32 -0.30
N PHE A 34 -4.81 3.20 -0.95
CA PHE A 34 -5.06 3.13 -2.40
C PHE A 34 -3.77 3.14 -3.24
N LEU A 35 -2.70 3.81 -2.77
CA LEU A 35 -1.38 3.82 -3.43
C LEU A 35 -0.77 2.43 -3.60
N MET A 36 -1.23 1.45 -2.80
CA MET A 36 -0.81 0.06 -2.94
C MET A 36 -1.16 -0.50 -4.31
N GLY A 37 -2.28 -0.08 -4.92
CA GLY A 37 -2.69 -0.64 -6.20
C GLY A 37 -1.71 -0.33 -7.33
N GLY A 38 -1.39 0.95 -7.51
CA GLY A 38 -0.36 1.38 -8.48
C GLY A 38 1.04 0.81 -8.18
N PHE A 39 1.38 0.62 -6.90
CA PHE A 39 2.62 -0.02 -6.52
C PHE A 39 2.68 -1.49 -6.94
N ILE A 40 1.63 -2.27 -6.71
CA ILE A 40 1.57 -3.67 -7.14
C ILE A 40 1.62 -3.78 -8.66
N ASP A 41 0.91 -2.92 -9.39
CA ASP A 41 0.99 -2.88 -10.86
C ASP A 41 2.42 -2.64 -11.34
N ALA A 42 3.12 -1.66 -10.76
CA ALA A 42 4.52 -1.37 -11.10
C ALA A 42 5.45 -2.53 -10.74
N TYR A 43 5.25 -3.13 -9.56
CA TYR A 43 6.02 -4.29 -9.12
C TYR A 43 5.87 -5.47 -10.07
N LEU A 44 4.65 -5.81 -10.47
CA LEU A 44 4.39 -6.89 -11.42
C LEU A 44 4.88 -6.58 -12.83
N LYS A 45 4.87 -5.32 -13.28
CA LYS A 45 5.47 -4.95 -14.58
C LYS A 45 6.99 -5.10 -14.60
N ILE A 46 7.66 -4.75 -13.51
CA ILE A 46 9.13 -4.81 -13.43
C ILE A 46 9.61 -6.23 -13.14
N TYR A 47 8.89 -6.96 -12.28
CA TYR A 47 9.34 -8.23 -11.73
C TYR A 47 8.45 -9.42 -12.12
N GLY A 48 7.19 -9.21 -12.48
CA GLY A 48 6.16 -10.23 -12.70
C GLY A 48 6.10 -10.80 -14.12
N GLU A 49 6.22 -9.98 -15.17
CA GLU A 49 6.39 -10.51 -16.53
C GLU A 49 7.80 -11.08 -16.73
N GLU A 50 7.88 -12.22 -17.42
CA GLU A 50 9.12 -12.56 -18.11
C GLU A 50 9.44 -11.39 -19.03
N SER A 51 10.56 -10.69 -18.79
CA SER A 51 11.18 -9.92 -19.84
C SER A 51 11.40 -10.89 -21.01
N LYS A 52 10.50 -10.89 -21.99
CA LYS A 52 10.56 -11.72 -23.21
C LYS A 52 11.86 -11.51 -24.00
N GLN A 53 12.74 -10.61 -23.56
CA GLN A 53 14.05 -10.33 -24.11
C GLN A 53 15.24 -11.02 -23.42
N ASN A 54 15.12 -11.56 -22.21
CA ASN A 54 16.30 -12.06 -21.46
C ASN A 54 16.19 -13.56 -21.15
N HIS A 55 16.43 -14.38 -22.17
CA HIS A 55 16.56 -15.84 -22.09
C HIS A 55 17.75 -16.37 -21.25
N HIS A 56 18.29 -15.61 -20.30
CA HIS A 56 19.51 -16.01 -19.57
C HIS A 56 19.45 -15.93 -18.05
N ASN A 57 18.36 -15.50 -17.41
CA ASN A 57 18.25 -15.57 -15.94
C ASN A 57 16.84 -15.99 -15.49
N SER A 58 16.61 -17.30 -15.48
CA SER A 58 15.45 -17.92 -14.86
C SER A 58 15.57 -17.84 -13.33
N PHE A 59 15.22 -16.69 -12.75
CA PHE A 59 15.00 -16.57 -11.30
C PHE A 59 13.52 -16.26 -11.02
N GLY A 60 12.76 -17.34 -10.76
CA GLY A 60 11.41 -17.33 -10.21
C GLY A 60 10.29 -17.59 -11.21
N ASP A 61 9.45 -18.58 -10.93
CA ASP A 61 8.19 -18.78 -11.63
C ASP A 61 7.25 -17.58 -11.43
N SER A 62 6.35 -17.34 -12.39
CA SER A 62 5.34 -16.26 -12.31
C SER A 62 4.52 -16.34 -11.01
N LYS A 63 4.27 -17.56 -10.51
CA LYS A 63 3.60 -17.82 -9.23
C LYS A 63 4.36 -17.26 -8.02
N GLY A 64 5.68 -17.46 -7.93
CA GLY A 64 6.49 -16.93 -6.85
C GLY A 64 6.54 -15.40 -6.83
N LYS A 65 6.39 -14.75 -7.99
CA LYS A 65 6.34 -13.30 -8.13
C LYS A 65 4.98 -12.72 -7.72
N HIS A 66 3.88 -13.37 -8.10
CA HIS A 66 2.53 -13.04 -7.59
C HIS A 66 2.46 -13.22 -6.06
N TRP A 67 3.01 -14.32 -5.54
CA TRP A 67 3.11 -14.57 -4.11
C TRP A 67 3.85 -13.46 -3.36
N ASN A 68 4.98 -12.99 -3.89
CA ASN A 68 5.73 -11.89 -3.29
C ASN A 68 4.98 -10.56 -3.33
N ALA A 69 4.25 -10.28 -4.42
CA ALA A 69 3.39 -9.10 -4.51
C ALA A 69 2.25 -9.15 -3.48
N GLY A 70 1.63 -10.32 -3.30
CA GLY A 70 0.56 -10.54 -2.32
C GLY A 70 0.97 -10.20 -0.88
N LYS A 71 2.23 -10.48 -0.49
CA LYS A 71 2.72 -10.18 0.87
C LYS A 71 2.62 -8.69 1.26
N PHE A 72 2.71 -7.77 0.29
CA PHE A 72 2.55 -6.35 0.59
C PHE A 72 1.11 -5.98 0.97
N LEU A 73 0.13 -6.81 0.58
CA LEU A 73 -1.28 -6.61 0.89
C LEU A 73 -1.68 -7.13 2.26
N ASN A 74 -0.94 -8.10 2.83
CA ASN A 74 -1.32 -8.81 4.06
C ASN A 74 -1.81 -7.88 5.19
N PRO A 75 -1.09 -6.78 5.56
CA PRO A 75 -1.55 -5.93 6.66
C PRO A 75 -2.90 -5.26 6.40
N LEU A 76 -3.19 -4.94 5.14
CA LEU A 76 -4.45 -4.32 4.73
C LEU A 76 -5.57 -5.37 4.63
N LEU A 77 -5.28 -6.57 4.14
CA LEU A 77 -6.23 -7.69 4.10
C LEU A 77 -6.62 -8.14 5.51
N GLU A 78 -5.66 -8.28 6.43
CA GLU A 78 -5.91 -8.59 7.85
C GLU A 78 -6.78 -7.50 8.51
N TYR A 79 -6.53 -6.23 8.20
CA TYR A 79 -7.38 -5.14 8.68
C TYR A 79 -8.80 -5.25 8.11
N ALA A 80 -8.94 -5.46 6.80
CA ALA A 80 -10.25 -5.60 6.16
C ALA A 80 -11.03 -6.82 6.67
N GLU A 81 -10.37 -7.94 6.91
CA GLU A 81 -10.99 -9.14 7.49
C GLU A 81 -11.57 -8.84 8.88
N LYS A 82 -10.83 -8.07 9.70
CA LYS A 82 -11.26 -7.71 11.05
C LYS A 82 -12.37 -6.66 11.10
N PHE A 83 -12.34 -5.66 10.21
CA PHE A 83 -13.19 -4.48 10.31
C PHE A 83 -14.19 -4.30 9.15
N GLY A 84 -14.13 -5.14 8.12
CA GLY A 84 -15.01 -5.11 6.96
C GLY A 84 -14.78 -3.96 5.98
N THR A 85 -13.72 -3.16 6.17
CA THR A 85 -13.42 -2.01 5.31
C THR A 85 -11.94 -1.59 5.43
N ILE A 86 -11.53 -0.60 4.63
CA ILE A 86 -10.22 0.05 4.68
C ILE A 86 -10.42 1.56 4.92
N PRO A 87 -9.72 2.17 5.90
CA PRO A 87 -9.82 3.58 6.18
C PRO A 87 -9.09 4.41 5.12
N GLU A 88 -9.28 5.72 5.21
CA GLU A 88 -8.65 6.69 4.32
C GLU A 88 -7.14 6.70 4.42
N ILE A 89 -6.64 6.76 5.64
CA ILE A 89 -5.22 6.84 5.93
C ILE A 89 -4.88 6.08 7.20
N PHE A 90 -3.60 5.75 7.34
CA PHE A 90 -3.01 5.31 8.59
C PHE A 90 -1.86 6.23 8.99
N ASP A 91 -1.53 6.26 10.28
CA ASP A 91 -0.30 6.90 10.76
C ASP A 91 0.93 6.30 10.04
N GLY A 92 1.91 7.15 9.72
CA GLY A 92 3.13 6.77 8.99
C GLY A 92 4.05 5.83 9.76
N ASP A 93 4.03 5.93 11.08
CA ASP A 93 4.80 5.12 12.03
C ASP A 93 3.93 4.16 12.83
N PHE A 94 4.57 3.13 13.40
CA PHE A 94 3.94 2.17 14.30
C PHE A 94 3.23 2.90 15.47
N PRO A 95 2.00 2.51 15.87
CA PRO A 95 1.29 1.28 15.50
C PRO A 95 0.40 1.40 14.25
N HIS A 96 0.62 2.39 13.38
CA HIS A 96 -0.17 2.60 12.16
C HIS A 96 -1.66 2.70 12.46
N LYS A 97 -2.06 3.62 13.36
CA LYS A 97 -3.48 3.77 13.71
C LYS A 97 -4.27 4.23 12.47
N PRO A 98 -5.51 3.73 12.27
CA PRO A 98 -6.39 4.24 11.22
C PRO A 98 -6.82 5.67 11.56
N ARG A 99 -6.86 6.54 10.56
CA ARG A 99 -7.27 7.95 10.67
C ARG A 99 -8.14 8.35 9.45
N GLY A 100 -8.67 9.56 9.47
CA GLY A 100 -9.53 10.08 8.41
C GLY A 100 -10.87 9.33 8.33
N CYS A 101 -11.43 9.23 7.13
CA CYS A 101 -12.64 8.45 6.89
C CYS A 101 -12.44 6.97 7.28
N ILE A 102 -13.41 6.39 8.00
CA ILE A 102 -13.38 5.00 8.47
C ILE A 102 -13.42 4.01 7.29
N ALA A 103 -14.15 4.34 6.23
CA ALA A 103 -14.37 3.49 5.06
C ALA A 103 -14.18 4.31 3.79
N GLN A 104 -13.15 3.98 3.01
CA GLN A 104 -12.72 4.81 1.90
C GLN A 104 -12.78 4.05 0.57
N ALA A 105 -13.66 4.50 -0.34
CA ALA A 105 -14.07 3.74 -1.53
C ALA A 105 -12.90 3.35 -2.45
N TRP A 106 -12.08 4.30 -2.88
CA TRP A 106 -10.86 4.07 -3.66
C TRP A 106 -9.83 3.15 -2.99
N SER A 107 -9.59 3.23 -1.67
CA SER A 107 -8.72 2.25 -1.00
C SER A 107 -9.31 0.84 -1.05
N VAL A 108 -10.60 0.68 -0.73
CA VAL A 108 -11.26 -0.64 -0.84
C VAL A 108 -11.19 -1.17 -2.28
N ALA A 109 -11.49 -0.32 -3.26
CA ALA A 109 -11.48 -0.68 -4.67
C ALA A 109 -10.08 -1.12 -5.15
N GLU A 110 -9.04 -0.34 -4.85
CA GLU A 110 -7.67 -0.67 -5.27
C GLU A 110 -7.17 -1.95 -4.61
N ILE A 111 -7.43 -2.16 -3.31
CA ILE A 111 -7.02 -3.38 -2.61
C ILE A 111 -7.73 -4.60 -3.16
N LEU A 112 -9.04 -4.55 -3.42
CA LEU A 112 -9.77 -5.64 -4.06
C LEU A 112 -9.25 -5.93 -5.48
N ARG A 113 -8.98 -4.89 -6.27
CA ARG A 113 -8.45 -5.01 -7.63
C ARG A 113 -7.13 -5.76 -7.64
N VAL A 114 -6.14 -5.31 -6.86
CA VAL A 114 -4.82 -5.94 -6.88
C VAL A 114 -4.79 -7.26 -6.12
N TRP A 115 -5.65 -7.45 -5.11
CA TRP A 115 -5.84 -8.77 -4.53
C TRP A 115 -6.33 -9.77 -5.59
N ASN A 116 -7.27 -9.37 -6.45
CA ASN A 116 -7.72 -10.23 -7.56
C ASN A 116 -6.63 -10.55 -8.58
N LEU A 117 -5.59 -9.72 -8.69
CA LEU A 117 -4.45 -9.98 -9.59
C LEU A 117 -3.43 -10.97 -9.01
N VAL A 118 -3.31 -11.05 -7.68
CA VAL A 118 -2.23 -11.80 -7.01
C VAL A 118 -2.72 -12.99 -6.19
N LYS A 119 -4.04 -13.16 -6.04
CA LYS A 119 -4.63 -14.22 -5.20
C LYS A 119 -4.52 -15.63 -5.78
N ASP A 120 -4.05 -15.79 -7.03
CA ASP A 120 -3.87 -17.06 -7.72
C ASP A 120 -2.57 -17.13 -8.55
#